data_AF-A0A7Y6WST3-F1
#
_entry.id   AF-A0A7Y6WST3-F1
#
_cell.length_a   1.000
_cell.length_b   1.000
_cell.length_c   1.000
_cell.angle_alpha   90.00
_cell.angle_beta   90.00
_cell.angle_gamma   90.00
#
_symmetry.space_group_name_H-M   'P 1'
#
loop_
_entity.id
_entity.type
_entity.pdbx_description
1 polymer ?
#
loop_
_entity_poly.entity_id
_entity_poly.type
_entity_poly.pdbx_seq_one_letter_code
_entity_poly.pdbx_strand_id
1 'polypeptide(L)'
;MSQLKMRLVSLSILTLSLAAVGCGVGAEVEPLPSESESAGEHVVDEEVLYGGDAHDEGEVSAMASAAACAGFCNDECVAYARCRAPNLPYGLFTWADKRAIINSNHAHVGCVAMILGSNPAGHTAFVAKVNKTVNPYRITLNESNWGSRTCNTRTGTKGGLNITNYWCPRAAHTASCAGPM
;
A
#
# COMPACT_ATOMS: atom_id res chain seq x y z
N MET A 1 47.77 -32.96 13.14
CA MET A 1 47.82 -31.58 13.69
C MET A 1 47.74 -30.60 12.52
N SER A 2 46.66 -29.82 12.38
CA SER A 2 46.57 -28.55 11.61
C SER A 2 45.13 -28.02 11.74
N GLN A 3 44.80 -27.34 12.83
CA GLN A 3 44.74 -25.87 12.92
C GLN A 3 43.64 -25.22 12.06
N LEU A 4 42.47 -25.07 12.67
CA LEU A 4 41.31 -24.34 12.16
C LEU A 4 41.61 -22.83 12.16
N LYS A 5 41.71 -22.19 11.00
CA LYS A 5 42.05 -20.76 10.91
C LYS A 5 40.80 -19.88 10.90
N MET A 6 40.21 -19.72 12.07
CA MET A 6 39.01 -18.90 12.33
C MET A 6 39.33 -17.41 12.04
N ARG A 7 38.68 -16.84 11.01
CA ARG A 7 38.83 -15.42 10.66
C ARG A 7 37.81 -14.58 11.43
N LEU A 8 38.30 -13.79 12.38
CA LEU A 8 37.54 -12.73 13.03
C LEU A 8 37.17 -11.66 12.01
N VAL A 9 35.87 -11.47 11.76
CA VAL A 9 35.35 -10.33 10.99
C VAL A 9 35.04 -9.21 11.98
N SER A 10 35.74 -8.09 11.83
CA SER A 10 35.53 -6.89 12.66
C SER A 10 34.17 -6.27 12.38
N LEU A 11 33.29 -6.22 13.38
CA LEU A 11 32.07 -5.41 13.32
C LEU A 11 32.43 -3.94 13.56
N SER A 12 32.52 -3.16 12.49
CA SER A 12 32.58 -1.70 12.57
C SER A 12 31.19 -1.14 12.82
N ILE A 13 30.88 -0.80 14.08
CA ILE A 13 29.63 -0.15 14.46
C ILE A 13 29.72 1.33 14.08
N LEU A 14 29.06 1.71 12.98
CA LEU A 14 28.98 3.11 12.55
C LEU A 14 27.83 3.79 13.29
N THR A 15 28.14 4.51 14.36
CA THR A 15 27.17 5.32 15.12
C THR A 15 26.77 6.55 14.30
N LEU A 16 25.55 6.56 13.76
CA LEU A 16 25.02 7.70 13.01
C LEU A 16 24.37 8.70 13.97
N SER A 17 24.99 9.88 14.12
CA SER A 17 24.52 10.95 15.00
C SER A 17 23.18 11.52 14.53
N LEU A 18 22.15 11.44 15.37
CA LEU A 18 20.83 12.00 15.09
C LEU A 18 20.84 13.52 15.33
N ALA A 19 20.86 14.31 14.26
CA ALA A 19 20.70 15.76 14.35
C ALA A 19 19.23 16.11 14.62
N ALA A 20 18.91 16.38 15.89
CA ALA A 20 17.60 16.89 16.28
C ALA A 20 17.44 18.35 15.82
N VAL A 21 16.72 18.55 14.71
CA VAL A 21 16.23 19.88 14.34
C VAL A 21 15.03 20.20 15.23
N GLY A 22 15.30 20.87 16.35
CA GLY A 22 14.25 21.43 17.19
C GLY A 22 13.57 22.60 16.49
N CYS A 23 12.23 22.57 16.42
CA CYS A 23 11.45 23.79 16.18
C CYS A 23 11.13 24.41 17.54
N GLY A 24 11.37 25.71 17.67
CA GLY A 24 11.46 26.40 18.96
C GLY A 24 10.13 26.81 19.60
N VAL A 25 10.25 27.23 20.86
CA VAL A 25 9.21 27.72 21.78
C VAL A 25 8.68 29.10 21.39
N GLY A 26 7.40 29.36 21.69
CA GLY A 26 6.83 30.71 21.87
C GLY A 26 5.51 30.92 21.12
N ALA A 27 4.43 31.47 21.72
CA ALA A 27 4.19 31.80 23.13
C ALA A 27 2.67 31.82 23.41
N GLU A 28 2.27 31.64 24.67
CA GLU A 28 0.89 31.80 25.13
C GLU A 28 0.37 33.25 25.06
N VAL A 29 -0.94 33.48 24.81
CA VAL A 29 -1.85 34.51 25.41
C VAL A 29 -3.32 34.19 25.04
N GLU A 30 -4.18 33.99 26.05
CA GLU A 30 -5.63 34.29 26.07
C GLU A 30 -5.86 35.57 26.94
N PRO A 31 -7.04 36.25 27.05
CA PRO A 31 -8.41 35.88 26.60
C PRO A 31 -9.30 37.03 26.01
N LEU A 32 -10.53 36.68 25.57
CA LEU A 32 -11.87 37.34 25.70
C LEU A 32 -12.01 38.90 25.87
N PRO A 33 -13.07 39.56 25.30
CA PRO A 33 -14.46 39.34 25.76
C PRO A 33 -15.64 39.43 24.77
N SER A 34 -16.79 39.03 25.33
CA SER A 34 -18.18 38.92 24.88
C SER A 34 -18.92 40.19 24.41
N GLU A 35 -19.90 40.03 23.50
CA GLU A 35 -21.21 40.71 23.58
C GLU A 35 -22.37 39.91 22.94
N SER A 36 -23.61 40.35 23.19
CA SER A 36 -24.90 39.69 22.90
C SER A 36 -26.00 40.75 22.67
N GLU A 37 -27.25 40.48 22.26
CA GLU A 37 -28.10 39.28 22.21
C GLU A 37 -28.97 39.26 20.91
N SER A 38 -29.84 38.25 20.73
CA SER A 38 -31.29 38.45 20.42
C SER A 38 -31.97 37.25 19.71
N ALA A 39 -32.81 36.55 20.46
CA ALA A 39 -34.08 35.87 20.14
C ALA A 39 -34.46 35.48 18.69
N GLY A 40 -34.92 34.23 18.54
CA GLY A 40 -35.54 33.71 17.31
C GLY A 40 -36.02 32.25 17.41
N GLU A 41 -36.89 31.94 18.38
CA GLU A 41 -37.46 30.59 18.53
C GLU A 41 -38.41 30.21 17.39
N HIS A 42 -38.23 29.00 16.83
CA HIS A 42 -39.35 28.21 16.34
C HIS A 42 -39.11 26.72 16.63
N VAL A 43 -40.03 26.14 17.41
CA VAL A 43 -40.01 24.72 17.78
C VAL A 43 -40.87 23.95 16.78
N VAL A 44 -40.33 22.87 16.24
CA VAL A 44 -41.10 21.70 15.81
C VAL A 44 -40.26 20.45 16.05
N ASP A 45 -40.70 19.66 17.02
CA ASP A 45 -40.27 18.27 17.21
C ASP A 45 -40.55 17.45 15.95
N GLU A 46 -39.54 16.75 15.45
CA GLU A 46 -39.73 15.41 14.88
C GLU A 46 -38.48 14.56 15.13
N GLU A 47 -38.59 13.62 16.08
CA GLU A 47 -37.57 12.60 16.29
C GLU A 47 -37.56 11.60 15.12
N VAL A 48 -36.59 11.73 14.21
CA VAL A 48 -36.24 10.64 13.28
C VAL A 48 -34.81 10.18 13.53
N LEU A 49 -34.71 9.23 14.45
CA LEU A 49 -33.56 8.37 14.66
C LEU A 49 -33.17 7.66 13.35
N TYR A 50 -32.11 8.12 12.67
CA TYR A 50 -31.43 7.34 11.63
C TYR A 50 -29.96 7.12 12.02
N GLY A 51 -29.76 6.15 12.90
CA GLY A 51 -28.43 5.62 13.18
C GLY A 51 -27.97 4.69 12.05
N GLY A 52 -26.70 4.78 11.68
CA GLY A 52 -26.01 3.82 10.82
C GLY A 52 -26.46 3.78 9.36
N ASP A 53 -25.61 4.23 8.44
CA ASP A 53 -24.72 3.24 7.82
C ASP A 53 -23.53 3.89 7.10
N ALA A 54 -22.32 3.56 7.54
CA ALA A 54 -21.09 4.01 6.90
C ALA A 54 -20.74 3.09 5.72
N HIS A 55 -21.64 3.03 4.73
CA HIS A 55 -21.45 2.25 3.51
C HIS A 55 -20.36 2.88 2.62
N ASP A 56 -19.13 2.45 2.88
CA ASP A 56 -18.38 1.69 1.87
C ASP A 56 -18.28 2.32 0.46
N GLU A 57 -17.98 3.61 0.39
CA GLU A 57 -17.51 4.25 -0.85
C GLU A 57 -16.20 3.64 -1.39
N GLY A 58 -15.49 2.87 -0.55
CA GLY A 58 -14.26 2.15 -0.86
C GLY A 58 -14.45 0.86 -1.67
N GLU A 59 -15.24 -0.12 -1.19
CA GLU A 59 -15.40 -1.39 -1.91
C GLU A 59 -16.28 -1.23 -3.16
N VAL A 60 -17.26 -0.30 -3.21
CA VAL A 60 -17.97 0.01 -4.47
C VAL A 60 -17.04 0.54 -5.57
N SER A 61 -16.04 1.35 -5.22
CA SER A 61 -15.01 1.84 -6.15
C SER A 61 -14.01 0.73 -6.52
N ALA A 62 -13.66 -0.15 -5.57
CA ALA A 62 -12.84 -1.33 -5.82
C ALA A 62 -13.53 -2.37 -6.73
N MET A 63 -14.86 -2.50 -6.63
CA MET A 63 -15.69 -3.35 -7.51
C MET A 63 -15.88 -2.72 -8.89
N ALA A 64 -16.15 -1.41 -8.98
CA ALA A 64 -16.24 -0.70 -10.26
C ALA A 64 -14.92 -0.78 -11.05
N SER A 65 -13.78 -0.56 -10.38
CA SER A 65 -12.45 -0.75 -10.99
C SER A 65 -12.10 -2.23 -11.25
N ALA A 66 -12.78 -3.19 -10.60
CA ALA A 66 -12.67 -4.61 -10.96
C ALA A 66 -13.40 -4.93 -12.26
N ALA A 67 -14.64 -4.44 -12.40
CA ALA A 67 -15.43 -4.63 -13.61
C ALA A 67 -14.77 -3.96 -14.83
N ALA A 68 -14.26 -2.74 -14.66
CA ALA A 68 -13.55 -2.01 -15.72
C ALA A 68 -12.31 -2.76 -16.25
N CYS A 69 -11.63 -3.52 -15.40
CA CYS A 69 -10.43 -4.29 -15.79
C CYS A 69 -10.71 -5.74 -16.21
N ALA A 70 -11.98 -6.17 -16.27
CA ALA A 70 -12.33 -7.54 -16.66
C ALA A 70 -11.86 -7.90 -18.08
N GLY A 71 -11.81 -6.93 -19.00
CA GLY A 71 -11.29 -7.12 -20.37
C GLY A 71 -9.84 -7.63 -20.42
N PHE A 72 -9.02 -7.27 -19.41
CA PHE A 72 -7.61 -7.68 -19.31
C PHE A 72 -7.41 -9.03 -18.61
N CYS A 73 -8.48 -9.76 -18.25
CA CYS A 73 -8.35 -11.02 -17.52
C CYS A 73 -7.64 -12.14 -18.29
N ASN A 74 -7.67 -12.09 -19.63
CA ASN A 74 -6.99 -13.06 -20.49
C ASN A 74 -5.64 -12.53 -21.03
N ASP A 75 -5.27 -11.30 -20.65
CA ASP A 75 -4.05 -10.62 -21.06
C ASP A 75 -2.89 -10.83 -20.08
N GLU A 76 -1.71 -10.37 -20.49
CA GLU A 76 -0.50 -10.40 -19.69
C GLU A 76 -0.63 -9.63 -18.37
N CYS A 77 -0.01 -10.17 -17.31
CA CYS A 77 -0.08 -9.67 -15.94
C CYS A 77 0.18 -8.16 -15.79
N VAL A 78 1.05 -7.61 -16.63
CA VAL A 78 1.41 -6.19 -16.67
C VAL A 78 0.27 -5.31 -17.22
N ALA A 79 -0.52 -5.81 -18.18
CA ALA A 79 -1.67 -5.09 -18.71
C ALA A 79 -2.78 -4.99 -17.67
N TYR A 80 -3.13 -6.10 -17.02
CA TYR A 80 -4.09 -6.14 -15.93
C TYR A 80 -3.67 -5.29 -14.73
N ALA A 81 -2.41 -5.43 -14.28
CA ALA A 81 -1.86 -4.63 -13.19
C ALA A 81 -1.86 -3.13 -13.51
N ARG A 82 -1.59 -2.72 -14.76
CA ARG A 82 -1.70 -1.31 -15.18
C ARG A 82 -3.14 -0.83 -15.27
N CYS A 83 -4.09 -1.64 -15.71
CA CYS A 83 -5.50 -1.24 -15.68
C CYS A 83 -5.94 -0.90 -14.24
N ARG A 84 -5.53 -1.73 -13.27
CA ARG A 84 -5.80 -1.51 -11.83
C ARG A 84 -4.97 -0.37 -11.21
N ALA A 85 -3.76 -0.13 -11.72
CA ALA A 85 -2.87 0.94 -11.28
C ALA A 85 -2.33 1.73 -12.49
N PRO A 86 -3.09 2.70 -13.05
CA PRO A 86 -2.79 3.34 -14.34
C PRO A 86 -1.41 3.98 -14.46
N ASN A 87 -0.83 4.43 -13.34
CA ASN A 87 0.49 5.04 -13.29
C ASN A 87 1.66 4.02 -13.32
N LEU A 88 1.40 2.71 -13.41
CA LEU A 88 2.43 1.67 -13.50
C LEU A 88 3.26 1.88 -14.77
N PRO A 89 4.60 2.07 -14.69
CA PRO A 89 5.44 2.33 -15.84
C PRO A 89 5.27 1.32 -16.99
N TYR A 90 5.49 1.78 -18.21
CA TYR A 90 5.58 0.93 -19.40
C TYR A 90 6.94 0.22 -19.46
N GLY A 91 7.12 -0.68 -20.43
CA GLY A 91 8.40 -1.36 -20.65
C GLY A 91 8.69 -2.55 -19.72
N LEU A 92 7.74 -3.00 -18.91
CA LEU A 92 7.94 -4.06 -17.90
C LEU A 92 7.97 -5.48 -18.49
N PHE A 93 8.70 -5.71 -19.57
CA PHE A 93 8.69 -6.97 -20.30
C PHE A 93 9.46 -8.08 -19.55
N THR A 94 10.66 -7.79 -19.07
CA THR A 94 11.54 -8.73 -18.39
C THR A 94 11.43 -8.64 -16.86
N TRP A 95 12.08 -9.56 -16.15
CA TRP A 95 12.24 -9.44 -14.70
C TRP A 95 13.14 -8.28 -14.29
N ALA A 96 14.11 -7.89 -15.13
CA ALA A 96 14.99 -6.76 -14.86
C ALA A 96 14.19 -5.43 -14.85
N ASP A 97 13.30 -5.24 -15.82
CA ASP A 97 12.45 -4.05 -15.93
C ASP A 97 11.50 -3.92 -14.72
N LYS A 98 10.84 -5.03 -14.36
CA LYS A 98 9.97 -5.12 -13.17
C LYS A 98 10.73 -4.82 -11.88
N ARG A 99 11.99 -5.27 -11.76
CA ARG A 99 12.85 -4.96 -10.62
C ARG A 99 13.31 -3.51 -10.57
N ALA A 100 13.63 -2.91 -11.71
CA ALA A 100 14.17 -1.55 -11.79
C ALA A 100 13.20 -0.49 -11.26
N ILE A 101 11.88 -0.76 -11.31
CA ILE A 101 10.85 0.15 -10.81
C ILE A 101 10.44 -0.11 -9.35
N ILE A 102 11.01 -1.08 -8.64
CA ILE A 102 10.68 -1.33 -7.23
C ILE A 102 10.99 -0.08 -6.40
N ASN A 103 9.99 0.43 -5.67
CA ASN A 103 10.12 1.62 -4.84
C ASN A 103 9.56 1.46 -3.41
N SER A 104 9.05 0.28 -3.05
CA SER A 104 8.62 -0.04 -1.68
C SER A 104 8.90 -1.50 -1.31
N ASN A 105 9.31 -1.72 -0.06
CA ASN A 105 9.42 -3.02 0.59
C ASN A 105 8.11 -3.46 1.29
N HIS A 106 7.16 -2.55 1.48
CA HIS A 106 5.89 -2.73 2.20
C HIS A 106 4.69 -2.85 1.26
N ALA A 107 3.69 -3.64 1.66
CA ALA A 107 2.44 -3.80 0.91
C ALA A 107 1.43 -2.70 1.28
N HIS A 108 0.90 -2.01 0.28
CA HIS A 108 -0.25 -1.11 0.43
C HIS A 108 -1.26 -1.39 -0.68
N VAL A 109 -2.54 -1.14 -0.42
CA VAL A 109 -3.59 -1.20 -1.44
C VAL A 109 -3.26 -0.20 -2.55
N GLY A 110 -3.44 -0.58 -3.80
CA GLY A 110 -3.08 0.25 -4.95
C GLY A 110 -1.62 0.07 -5.45
N CYS A 111 -0.77 -0.63 -4.71
CA CYS A 111 0.56 -1.01 -5.18
C CYS A 111 0.50 -2.24 -6.12
N VAL A 112 1.60 -2.46 -6.85
CA VAL A 112 1.82 -3.62 -7.69
C VAL A 112 2.98 -4.44 -7.11
N ALA A 113 2.70 -5.68 -6.73
CA ALA A 113 3.66 -6.65 -6.27
C ALA A 113 4.51 -7.18 -7.42
N MET A 114 5.83 -7.18 -7.25
CA MET A 114 6.81 -7.73 -8.19
C MET A 114 7.22 -9.13 -7.73
N ILE A 115 6.94 -10.14 -8.55
CA ILE A 115 7.08 -11.56 -8.20
C ILE A 115 8.02 -12.24 -9.20
N LEU A 116 9.05 -12.92 -8.71
CA LEU A 116 9.88 -13.78 -9.55
C LEU A 116 9.22 -15.17 -9.64
N GLY A 117 8.37 -15.36 -10.63
CA GLY A 117 7.73 -16.64 -10.92
C GLY A 117 8.70 -17.68 -11.52
N SER A 118 8.14 -18.76 -12.08
CA SER A 118 8.90 -19.82 -12.77
C SER A 118 9.43 -19.42 -14.16
N ASN A 119 9.09 -18.23 -14.66
CA ASN A 119 9.51 -17.73 -15.97
C ASN A 119 10.50 -16.55 -15.83
N PRO A 120 11.38 -16.30 -16.82
CA PRO A 120 12.39 -15.24 -16.74
C PRO A 120 11.83 -13.81 -16.91
N ALA A 121 10.56 -13.66 -17.31
CA ALA A 121 9.88 -12.37 -17.33
C ALA A 121 9.45 -11.92 -15.93
N GLY A 122 9.30 -12.84 -14.97
CA GLY A 122 8.63 -12.59 -13.70
C GLY A 122 7.15 -12.24 -13.89
N HIS A 123 6.54 -11.68 -12.86
CA HIS A 123 5.10 -11.41 -12.81
C HIS A 123 4.79 -10.13 -12.02
N THR A 124 3.64 -9.51 -12.32
CA THR A 124 3.12 -8.33 -11.62
C THR A 124 1.68 -8.53 -11.20
N ALA A 125 1.37 -8.33 -9.92
CA ALA A 125 0.03 -8.51 -9.36
C ALA A 125 -0.43 -7.26 -8.61
N PHE A 126 -1.70 -6.87 -8.72
CA PHE A 126 -2.24 -5.71 -8.02
C PHE A 126 -2.59 -6.04 -6.58
N VAL A 127 -2.13 -5.23 -5.62
CA VAL A 127 -2.45 -5.39 -4.20
C VAL A 127 -3.83 -4.80 -3.93
N ALA A 128 -4.82 -5.67 -3.78
CA ALA A 128 -6.22 -5.31 -3.58
C ALA A 128 -6.59 -5.12 -2.10
N LYS A 129 -6.00 -5.91 -1.19
CA LYS A 129 -6.25 -5.81 0.27
C LYS A 129 -4.98 -6.13 1.05
N VAL A 130 -4.77 -5.47 2.17
CA VAL A 130 -3.70 -5.78 3.13
C VAL A 130 -4.29 -5.86 4.53
N ASN A 131 -4.45 -7.07 5.05
CA ASN A 131 -4.83 -7.27 6.44
C ASN A 131 -3.59 -7.10 7.34
N LYS A 132 -3.58 -5.99 8.08
CA LYS A 132 -2.53 -5.61 9.04
C LYS A 132 -2.78 -6.10 10.48
N THR A 133 -3.93 -6.69 10.79
CA THR A 133 -4.27 -7.15 12.16
C THR A 133 -3.62 -8.48 12.54
N VAL A 134 -3.03 -9.18 11.56
CA VAL A 134 -2.36 -10.48 11.72
C VAL A 134 -0.89 -10.36 11.36
N ASN A 135 -0.01 -11.01 12.14
CA ASN A 135 1.43 -11.02 11.89
C ASN A 135 1.89 -12.43 11.42
N PRO A 136 2.59 -12.56 10.28
CA PRO A 136 2.83 -11.55 9.24
C PRO A 136 1.55 -11.15 8.50
N TYR A 137 1.52 -9.92 7.97
CA TYR A 137 0.39 -9.37 7.22
C TYR A 137 -0.07 -10.32 6.11
N ARG A 138 -1.39 -10.37 5.89
CA ARG A 138 -1.98 -11.09 4.74
C ARG A 138 -2.30 -10.11 3.63
N ILE A 139 -1.77 -10.41 2.44
CA ILE A 139 -1.88 -9.60 1.24
C ILE A 139 -2.81 -10.34 0.29
N THR A 140 -3.81 -9.67 -0.24
CA THR A 140 -4.68 -10.18 -1.31
C THR A 140 -4.26 -9.53 -2.61
N LEU A 141 -3.89 -10.36 -3.58
CA LEU A 141 -3.50 -10.01 -4.93
C LEU A 141 -4.66 -10.26 -5.88
N ASN A 142 -4.87 -9.34 -6.84
CA ASN A 142 -5.63 -9.59 -8.05
C ASN A 142 -4.66 -9.57 -9.25
N GLU A 143 -4.68 -10.62 -10.06
CA GLU A 143 -3.69 -10.82 -11.12
C GLU A 143 -4.29 -11.56 -12.32
N SER A 144 -3.68 -11.41 -13.50
CA SER A 144 -3.98 -12.18 -14.71
C SER A 144 -2.73 -12.93 -15.18
N ASN A 145 -2.90 -14.02 -15.92
CA ASN A 145 -1.80 -14.84 -16.43
C ASN A 145 -0.87 -15.41 -15.33
N TRP A 146 -1.41 -15.71 -14.13
CA TRP A 146 -0.71 -16.47 -13.08
C TRP A 146 -1.13 -17.94 -13.15
N GLY A 147 -0.28 -18.79 -13.74
CA GLY A 147 -0.54 -20.23 -13.92
C GLY A 147 -1.52 -20.56 -15.05
N SER A 148 -2.58 -19.76 -15.22
CA SER A 148 -3.52 -19.79 -16.34
C SER A 148 -3.74 -18.39 -16.90
N ARG A 149 -4.09 -18.27 -18.19
CA ARG A 149 -4.50 -17.02 -18.87
C ARG A 149 -5.90 -16.56 -18.46
N THR A 150 -6.12 -16.41 -17.15
CA THR A 150 -7.37 -15.93 -16.57
C THR A 150 -7.06 -15.02 -15.38
N CYS A 151 -8.00 -14.15 -15.02
CA CYS A 151 -7.96 -13.49 -13.73
C CYS A 151 -7.99 -14.52 -12.60
N ASN A 152 -7.21 -14.29 -11.55
CA ASN A 152 -7.38 -14.96 -10.28
C ASN A 152 -7.03 -14.03 -9.11
N THR A 153 -7.37 -14.50 -7.91
CA THR A 153 -7.09 -13.82 -6.65
C THR A 153 -6.33 -14.78 -5.75
N ARG A 154 -5.20 -14.34 -5.19
CA ARG A 154 -4.43 -15.12 -4.19
C ARG A 154 -4.29 -14.31 -2.92
N THR A 155 -4.40 -14.97 -1.77
CA THR A 155 -4.17 -14.36 -0.46
C THR A 155 -3.11 -15.14 0.31
N GLY A 156 -2.14 -14.44 0.90
CA GLY A 156 -1.03 -15.06 1.61
C GLY A 156 -0.10 -14.05 2.26
N THR A 157 1.04 -14.52 2.77
CA THR A 157 2.11 -13.65 3.29
C THR A 157 3.03 -13.21 2.14
N LYS A 158 3.86 -12.18 2.35
CA LYS A 158 4.84 -11.73 1.33
C LYS A 158 5.69 -12.89 0.79
N GLY A 159 6.23 -13.71 1.69
CA GLY A 159 7.01 -14.91 1.35
C GLY A 159 6.16 -16.03 0.73
N GLY A 160 4.97 -16.31 1.27
CA GLY A 160 4.07 -17.36 0.75
C GLY A 160 3.52 -17.07 -0.64
N LEU A 161 3.45 -15.80 -1.04
CA LEU A 161 3.08 -15.37 -2.41
C LEU A 161 4.30 -15.19 -3.33
N ASN A 162 5.52 -15.41 -2.82
CA ASN A 162 6.80 -15.17 -3.50
C ASN A 162 6.99 -13.72 -4.00
N ILE A 163 6.46 -12.74 -3.26
CA ILE A 163 6.58 -11.32 -3.60
C ILE A 163 7.97 -10.84 -3.20
N THR A 164 8.75 -10.37 -4.18
CA THR A 164 10.07 -9.77 -3.92
C THR A 164 9.90 -8.44 -3.18
N ASN A 165 9.21 -7.48 -3.80
CA ASN A 165 8.91 -6.13 -3.29
C ASN A 165 7.79 -5.52 -4.15
N TYR A 166 7.51 -4.21 -3.99
CA TYR A 166 6.40 -3.52 -4.64
C TYR A 166 6.87 -2.29 -5.42
N TRP A 167 6.14 -1.96 -6.48
CA TRP A 167 6.02 -0.58 -6.95
C TRP A 167 4.71 -0.01 -6.41
N CYS A 168 4.77 1.19 -5.85
CA CYS A 168 3.62 1.92 -5.35
C CYS A 168 3.56 3.29 -6.05
N PRO A 169 2.37 3.73 -6.54
CA PRO A 169 2.22 5.10 -7.03
C PRO A 169 2.42 6.09 -5.88
N ARG A 170 2.83 7.32 -6.20
CA ARG A 170 3.15 8.36 -5.20
C ARG A 170 2.03 8.60 -4.17
N ALA A 171 0.76 8.48 -4.58
CA ALA A 171 -0.40 8.57 -3.70
C ALA A 171 -0.53 7.41 -2.68
N ALA A 172 -0.12 6.19 -3.06
CA ALA A 172 -0.16 5.02 -2.18
C ALA A 172 0.95 5.04 -1.11
N HIS A 173 2.09 5.70 -1.41
CA HIS A 173 3.09 6.03 -0.40
C HIS A 173 2.50 6.99 0.64
N THR A 174 2.00 8.15 0.21
CA THR A 174 1.51 9.20 1.13
C THR A 174 0.35 8.76 2.02
N ALA A 175 -0.51 7.85 1.56
CA ALA A 175 -1.64 7.33 2.36
C ALA A 175 -1.22 6.33 3.47
N SER A 176 0.07 6.04 3.66
CA SER A 176 0.53 5.05 4.63
C SER A 176 1.94 5.25 5.21
N CYS A 177 2.64 6.35 4.90
CA CYS A 177 3.92 6.69 5.53
C CYS A 177 3.83 7.07 7.03
N ALA A 178 2.67 6.93 7.67
CA ALA A 178 2.49 7.07 9.12
C ALA A 178 2.92 5.79 9.89
N GLY A 179 4.03 5.16 9.50
CA GLY A 179 4.57 3.96 10.13
C GLY A 179 6.10 3.95 10.04
N PRO A 180 6.82 3.45 11.07
CA PRO A 180 8.28 3.51 11.13
C PRO A 180 8.94 2.66 10.04
N MET A 181 10.05 3.18 9.52
CA MET A 181 11.00 2.52 8.62
C MET A 181 11.87 1.51 9.37
#